data_AF-A0A2D9X696-F1
#
_entry.id   AF-A0A2D9X696-F1
#
_cell.length_a   1.000
_cell.length_b   1.000
_cell.length_c   1.000
_cell.angle_alpha   90.00
_cell.angle_beta   90.00
_cell.angle_gamma   90.00
#
_symmetry.space_group_name_H-M   'P 1'
#
loop_
_entity.id
_entity.type
_entity.pdbx_description
1 polymer ?
#
loop_
_entity_poly.entity_id
_entity_poly.type
_entity_poly.pdbx_seq_one_letter_code
_entity_poly.pdbx_strand_id
1 'polypeptide(L)'
;MNRFLVTGGAGFIGSHLFETLLKKGHQVVILDNFCNSSKENLSFLANYPDQSFTLNDKTPVIYENENQTRDFIYIENIIQANLNSCFANKSAYGLSFNIGSGTPLASIR
;
A
#
# COMPACT_ATOMS: atom_id res chain seq x y z
N MET A 1 5.56 7.91 -17.33
CA MET A 1 4.99 8.57 -16.14
C MET A 1 3.53 8.14 -16.03
N ASN A 2 3.15 7.47 -14.94
CA ASN A 2 1.80 6.92 -14.75
C ASN A 2 1.10 7.62 -13.58
N ARG A 3 -0.23 7.48 -13.49
CA ARG A 3 -1.06 7.98 -12.39
C ARG A 3 -1.62 6.81 -11.58
N PHE A 4 -1.40 6.82 -10.27
CA PHE A 4 -1.85 5.79 -9.34
C PHE A 4 -2.84 6.35 -8.31
N LEU A 5 -3.81 5.52 -7.92
CA LEU A 5 -4.65 5.74 -6.75
C LEU A 5 -4.25 4.73 -5.67
N VAL A 6 -3.90 5.21 -4.47
CA VAL A 6 -3.57 4.36 -3.33
C VAL A 6 -4.64 4.53 -2.25
N THR A 7 -5.46 3.51 -2.06
CA THR A 7 -6.42 3.46 -0.95
C THR A 7 -5.69 3.10 0.35
N GLY A 8 -6.04 3.74 1.46
CA GLY A 8 -5.30 3.59 2.72
C GLY A 8 -3.89 4.18 2.65
N GLY A 9 -3.67 5.18 1.79
CA GLY A 9 -2.35 5.74 1.50
C GLY A 9 -1.66 6.48 2.65
N ALA A 10 -2.38 6.82 3.73
CA ALA A 10 -1.80 7.32 4.96
C ALA A 10 -1.51 6.20 5.98
N GLY A 11 -2.02 4.98 5.76
CA GLY A 11 -1.74 3.80 6.57
C GLY A 11 -0.31 3.31 6.41
N PHE A 12 0.10 2.34 7.25
CA PHE A 12 1.47 1.86 7.33
C PHE A 12 2.04 1.38 5.99
N ILE A 13 1.39 0.43 5.32
CA ILE A 13 1.87 -0.09 4.02
C ILE A 13 1.63 0.94 2.91
N GLY A 14 0.46 1.59 2.94
CA GLY A 14 0.04 2.55 1.92
C GLY A 14 1.00 3.73 1.80
N SER A 15 1.49 4.26 2.91
CA SER A 15 2.42 5.40 2.92
C SER A 15 3.78 5.06 2.30
N HIS A 16 4.31 3.86 2.56
CA HIS A 16 5.57 3.41 1.97
C HIS A 16 5.43 3.13 0.47
N LEU A 17 4.31 2.53 0.04
CA LEU A 17 4.02 2.34 -1.39
C LEU A 17 3.91 3.69 -2.10
N PHE A 18 3.19 4.61 -1.49
CA PHE A 18 3.01 5.97 -1.98
C PHE A 18 4.36 6.71 -2.11
N GLU A 19 5.19 6.72 -1.06
CA GLU A 19 6.54 7.30 -1.14
C GLU A 19 7.37 6.66 -2.26
N THR A 20 7.32 5.33 -2.39
CA THR A 20 8.07 4.60 -3.42
C THR A 20 7.62 4.97 -4.84
N LEU A 21 6.32 5.12 -5.06
CA LEU A 21 5.77 5.54 -6.35
C LEU A 21 6.18 6.98 -6.69
N LEU A 22 6.18 7.90 -5.71
CA LEU A 22 6.69 9.26 -5.89
C LEU A 22 8.19 9.27 -6.23
N LYS A 23 9.02 8.51 -5.48
CA LYS A 23 10.47 8.36 -5.74
C LYS A 23 10.76 7.86 -7.16
N LYS A 24 9.86 7.05 -7.74
CA LYS A 24 9.93 6.55 -9.12
C LYS A 24 9.42 7.55 -10.17
N GLY A 25 9.03 8.77 -9.78
CA GLY A 25 8.57 9.81 -10.69
C GLY A 25 7.15 9.59 -11.22
N HIS A 26 6.29 8.95 -10.44
CA HIS A 26 4.87 8.77 -10.78
C HIS A 26 3.99 9.81 -10.10
N GLN A 27 2.83 10.08 -10.70
CA GLN A 27 1.78 10.85 -10.04
C GLN A 27 0.97 9.93 -9.15
N VAL A 28 0.74 10.32 -7.90
CA VAL A 28 0.00 9.50 -6.95
C VAL A 28 -1.08 10.33 -6.28
N VAL A 29 -2.28 9.77 -6.24
CA VAL A 29 -3.41 10.27 -5.44
C VAL A 29 -3.63 9.24 -4.34
N ILE A 30 -3.79 9.68 -3.10
CA ILE A 30 -4.19 8.78 -2.01
C ILE A 30 -5.68 8.96 -1.71
N LEU A 31 -6.32 7.91 -1.22
CA LEU A 31 -7.67 7.94 -0.65
C LEU A 31 -7.59 7.30 0.74
N ASP A 32 -7.80 8.08 1.80
CA ASP A 32 -7.69 7.63 3.18
C ASP A 32 -8.74 8.34 4.04
N ASN A 33 -9.21 7.67 5.09
CA ASN A 33 -10.22 8.20 6.02
C ASN A 33 -9.65 8.44 7.43
N PHE A 34 -8.35 8.25 7.62
CA PHE A 34 -7.63 8.37 8.89
C PHE A 34 -8.14 7.52 10.07
N CYS A 35 -8.95 6.48 9.84
CA CYS A 35 -9.51 5.71 10.96
C CYS A 35 -8.45 4.91 11.74
N ASN A 36 -7.41 4.44 11.05
CA ASN A 36 -6.32 3.63 11.61
C ASN A 36 -4.94 4.09 11.11
N SER A 37 -4.82 5.35 10.70
CA SER A 37 -3.59 5.90 10.14
C SER A 37 -3.14 7.15 10.87
N SER A 38 -1.86 7.50 10.74
CA SER A 38 -1.24 8.61 11.45
C SER A 38 -0.64 9.58 10.43
N LYS A 39 -0.74 10.89 10.70
CA LYS A 39 -0.22 11.93 9.79
C LYS A 39 1.30 11.86 9.67
N GLU A 40 1.96 11.33 10.69
CA GLU A 40 3.41 11.12 10.74
C GLU A 40 3.88 10.16 9.63
N ASN A 41 3.04 9.21 9.22
CA ASN A 41 3.33 8.32 8.08
C ASN A 41 3.54 9.08 6.77
N LEU A 42 3.03 10.32 6.67
CA LEU A 42 3.16 11.19 5.51
C LEU A 42 4.23 12.29 5.68
N SER A 43 5.06 12.20 6.72
CA SER A 43 6.11 13.19 6.99
C SER A 43 7.10 13.37 5.84
N PHE A 44 7.35 12.32 5.05
CA PHE A 44 8.20 12.36 3.86
C PHE A 44 7.72 13.35 2.78
N LEU A 45 6.44 13.77 2.83
CA LEU A 45 5.88 14.76 1.89
C LEU A 45 6.52 16.14 2.00
N ALA A 46 7.21 16.44 3.11
CA ALA A 46 8.04 17.64 3.20
C ALA A 46 9.09 17.72 2.07
N ASN A 47 9.49 16.58 1.49
CA ASN A 47 10.40 16.51 0.35
C ASN A 47 9.71 16.65 -1.01
N TYR A 48 8.38 16.69 -1.06
CA TYR A 48 7.57 16.72 -2.28
C TYR A 48 6.52 17.85 -2.24
N PRO A 49 6.94 19.13 -2.14
CA PRO A 49 6.03 20.25 -1.91
C PRO A 49 5.01 20.49 -3.04
N ASP A 50 5.32 20.06 -4.26
CA ASP A 50 4.48 20.27 -5.45
C ASP A 50 3.41 19.18 -5.64
N GLN A 51 3.38 18.15 -4.79
CA GLN A 51 2.41 17.06 -4.94
C GLN A 51 1.14 17.33 -4.13
N SER A 52 -0.01 17.32 -4.80
CA SER A 52 -1.32 17.50 -4.18
C SER A 52 -1.96 16.15 -3.87
N PHE A 53 -2.41 15.95 -2.63
CA PHE A 53 -3.14 14.75 -2.20
C PHE A 53 -4.58 15.10 -1.83
N THR A 54 -5.54 14.35 -2.37
CA THR A 54 -6.95 14.60 -2.11
C THR A 54 -7.46 13.60 -1.09
N LEU A 55 -7.71 14.06 0.12
CA LEU A 55 -8.50 13.31 1.09
C LEU A 55 -9.96 13.28 0.63
N ASN A 56 -10.60 12.12 0.67
CA ASN A 56 -12.04 12.04 0.50
C ASN A 56 -12.59 11.31 1.74
N ASP A 57 -13.46 11.96 2.49
CA ASP A 57 -14.02 11.47 3.77
C ASP A 57 -14.98 10.26 3.61
N LYS A 58 -14.93 9.56 2.47
CA LYS A 58 -15.76 8.40 2.17
C LYS A 58 -14.93 7.14 2.32
N THR A 59 -15.12 6.46 3.45
CA THR A 59 -14.61 5.11 3.70
C THR A 59 -15.21 4.12 2.70
N PRO A 60 -14.41 3.45 1.86
CA PRO A 60 -14.91 2.32 1.08
C PRO A 60 -15.30 1.18 2.02
N VAL A 61 -16.42 0.51 1.75
CA VAL A 61 -16.83 -0.68 2.49
C VAL A 61 -15.98 -1.86 2.03
N ILE A 62 -15.19 -2.43 2.93
CA ILE A 62 -14.41 -3.64 2.70
C ILE A 62 -15.21 -4.81 3.30
N TYR A 63 -15.47 -5.83 2.49
CA TYR A 63 -16.08 -7.07 2.95
C TYR A 63 -14.96 -8.05 3.32
N GLU A 64 -14.75 -8.26 4.61
CA GLU A 64 -13.78 -9.23 5.15
C GLU A 64 -14.51 -10.47 5.69
N ASN A 65 -13.86 -11.62 5.57
CA ASN A 65 -14.24 -12.87 6.21
C ASN A 65 -13.43 -13.03 7.52
N GLU A 66 -14.06 -13.49 8.60
CA GLU A 66 -13.47 -13.50 9.96
C GLU A 66 -12.23 -14.38 10.16
N ASN A 67 -11.80 -15.10 9.12
CA ASN A 67 -10.61 -15.94 9.15
C ASN A 67 -9.36 -15.16 8.72
N GLN A 68 -8.80 -14.38 9.65
CA GLN A 68 -7.51 -13.72 9.45
C GLN A 68 -6.35 -14.57 9.97
N THR A 69 -5.40 -14.90 9.10
CA THR A 69 -4.09 -15.46 9.48
C THR A 69 -3.03 -14.36 9.40
N ARG A 70 -2.11 -14.29 10.37
CA ARG A 70 -1.01 -13.31 10.37
C ARG A 70 0.27 -13.97 9.87
N ASP A 71 1.02 -13.25 9.05
CA ASP A 71 2.36 -13.65 8.61
C ASP A 71 3.35 -12.51 8.91
N PHE A 72 4.60 -12.86 9.17
CA PHE A 72 5.68 -11.89 9.35
C PHE A 72 6.39 -11.69 8.02
N ILE A 73 6.25 -10.49 7.46
CA ILE A 73 6.82 -10.15 6.17
C ILE A 73 7.44 -8.74 6.18
N TYR A 74 8.55 -8.60 5.46
CA TYR A 74 9.17 -7.30 5.25
C TYR A 74 8.29 -6.42 4.36
N ILE A 75 8.12 -5.17 4.80
CA ILE A 75 7.32 -4.15 4.10
C ILE A 75 7.78 -3.99 2.64
N GLU A 76 9.09 -4.01 2.41
CA GLU A 76 9.67 -3.90 1.07
C GLU A 76 9.19 -5.00 0.11
N ASN A 77 8.95 -6.22 0.60
CA ASN A 77 8.44 -7.31 -0.22
C ASN A 77 6.98 -7.05 -0.62
N ILE A 78 6.17 -6.51 0.29
CA ILE A 78 4.78 -6.11 0.00
C ILE A 78 4.75 -4.97 -1.02
N ILE A 79 5.63 -3.97 -0.88
CA ILE A 79 5.74 -2.86 -1.85
C ILE A 79 6.13 -3.41 -3.21
N GLN A 80 7.15 -4.25 -3.29
CA GLN A 80 7.62 -4.80 -4.55
C GLN A 80 6.54 -5.65 -5.24
N ALA A 81 5.80 -6.45 -4.48
CA ALA A 81 4.68 -7.23 -5.01
C ALA A 81 3.55 -6.34 -5.56
N ASN A 82 3.18 -5.27 -4.86
CA ASN A 82 2.21 -4.30 -5.35
C ASN A 82 2.68 -3.61 -6.63
N LEU A 83 3.95 -3.18 -6.67
CA LEU A 83 4.54 -2.60 -7.88
C LEU A 83 4.51 -3.59 -9.04
N ASN A 84 4.94 -4.84 -8.82
CA ASN A 84 4.91 -5.87 -9.86
C ASN A 84 3.49 -6.09 -10.39
N SER A 85 2.48 -6.10 -9.50
CA SER A 85 1.07 -6.22 -9.88
C SER A 85 0.63 -5.04 -10.78
N CYS A 86 1.00 -3.81 -10.44
CA CYS A 86 0.67 -2.62 -11.22
C CYS A 86 1.21 -2.65 -12.67
N PHE A 87 2.33 -3.34 -12.89
CA PHE A 87 3.00 -3.42 -14.20
C PHE A 87 2.89 -4.81 -14.84
N ALA A 88 2.11 -5.73 -14.26
CA ALA A 88 2.00 -7.09 -14.75
C ALA A 88 1.30 -7.16 -16.12
N ASN A 89 1.68 -8.17 -16.91
CA ASN A 89 1.00 -8.47 -18.16
C ASN A 89 -0.44 -8.95 -17.88
N LYS A 90 -1.34 -8.79 -18.87
CA LYS A 90 -2.72 -9.30 -18.83
C LYS A 90 -2.82 -10.78 -18.48
N SER A 91 -1.80 -11.58 -18.80
CA SER A 91 -1.74 -13.00 -18.43
C SER A 91 -1.73 -13.25 -16.92
N ALA A 92 -1.38 -12.26 -16.09
CA ALA A 92 -1.40 -12.35 -14.64
C ALA A 92 -2.75 -11.96 -14.03
N TYR A 93 -3.69 -11.45 -14.82
CA TYR A 93 -4.95 -10.92 -14.30
C TYR A 93 -5.83 -12.05 -13.78
N GLY A 94 -6.36 -11.88 -12.56
CA GLY A 94 -7.17 -12.90 -11.88
C GLY A 94 -6.36 -14.02 -11.23
N LEU A 95 -5.03 -14.01 -11.34
CA LEU A 95 -4.17 -14.94 -10.62
C LEU A 95 -3.87 -14.43 -9.21
N SER A 96 -3.73 -15.36 -8.26
CA SER A 96 -3.34 -15.08 -6.89
C SER A 96 -1.88 -15.47 -6.67
N PHE A 97 -1.11 -14.59 -6.03
CA PHE A 97 0.29 -14.83 -5.69
C PHE A 97 0.47 -14.67 -4.19
N ASN A 98 1.09 -15.67 -3.55
CA ASN A 98 1.48 -15.55 -2.15
C ASN A 98 2.72 -14.67 -2.04
N ILE A 99 2.64 -13.59 -1.26
CA ILE A 99 3.77 -12.72 -0.96
C ILE A 99 4.44 -13.14 0.37
N GLY A 100 3.67 -13.79 1.25
CA GLY A 100 4.11 -14.31 2.54
C GLY A 100 5.00 -15.55 2.43
N SER A 101 5.60 -15.94 3.54
CA SER A 101 6.43 -17.15 3.62
C SER A 101 5.61 -18.43 3.47
N GLY A 102 4.33 -18.38 3.86
CA GLY A 102 3.45 -19.55 3.94
C GLY A 102 3.82 -20.53 5.05
N THR A 103 4.84 -20.22 5.86
CA THR A 103 5.27 -20.99 7.03
C THR A 103 5.06 -20.14 8.28
N PRO A 104 4.33 -20.61 9.30
CA PRO A 104 4.21 -19.88 10.56
C PRO A 104 5.60 -19.69 11.18
N LEU A 105 6.10 -18.44 11.22
CA LEU A 105 7.28 -18.09 11.99
C LEU A 105 6.89 -18.04 13.48
N ALA A 106 6.88 -19.20 14.13
CA ALA A 106 6.78 -19.30 15.57
C ALA A 106 8.12 -18.92 16.20
N SER A 107 8.32 -17.63 16.49
CA SER A 107 9.14 -17.15 17.62
C SER A 107 9.30 -15.63 17.53
N ILE A 108 8.40 -14.90 18.18
CA ILE A 108 8.80 -13.67 18.86
C ILE A 108 8.55 -13.95 20.34
N ARG A 109 9.63 -14.17 21.08
CA ARG A 109 9.62 -14.08 22.55
C ARG A 109 9.72 -12.62 22.95
#